data_AF-A0A0Y2FB63-F1
#
_entry.id   AF-A0A0Y2FB63-F1
#
_cell.length_a   1.000
_cell.length_b   1.000
_cell.length_c   1.000
_cell.angle_alpha   90.00
_cell.angle_beta   90.00
_cell.angle_gamma   90.00
#
_symmetry.space_group_name_H-M   'P 1'
#
loop_
_entity.id
_entity.type
_entity.pdbx_description
1 polymer ?
#
loop_
_entity_poly.entity_id
_entity_poly.type
_entity_poly.pdbx_seq_one_letter_code
_entity_poly.pdbx_strand_id
1 'polypeptide(L)'
;MSVLDEEYLKNTRKVYNDFCNQADNYRTSKDFIDNIPIEYLARYREIILAEHDSCIKNDEAVRNFVTSVLLSAFVSAMVSAMISLEIQTYKFVIPFIIGMIWIVVVFLMINWNYIGKY
;
A
#
# COMPACT_ATOMS: atom_id res chain seq x y z
N MET A 1 28.27 -12.66 -9.02
CA MET A 1 27.26 -11.73 -9.58
C MET A 1 27.85 -10.34 -9.38
N SER A 2 28.29 -9.65 -10.44
CA SER A 2 28.84 -8.30 -10.31
C SER A 2 27.69 -7.35 -10.00
N VAL A 3 27.38 -7.24 -8.71
CA VAL A 3 26.81 -6.02 -8.16
C VAL A 3 27.82 -4.92 -8.57
N LEU A 4 27.34 -3.80 -9.12
CA LEU A 4 28.09 -2.53 -9.30
C LEU A 4 28.71 -2.21 -10.66
N ASP A 5 27.95 -2.43 -11.72
CA ASP A 5 28.08 -1.54 -12.88
C ASP A 5 27.19 -0.31 -12.66
N GLU A 6 27.69 0.87 -13.04
CA GLU A 6 26.96 2.15 -13.02
C GLU A 6 25.56 2.07 -13.66
N GLU A 7 25.41 1.10 -14.57
CA GLU A 7 24.16 0.75 -15.23
C GLU A 7 23.10 0.17 -14.28
N TYR A 8 23.50 -0.59 -13.26
CA TYR A 8 22.57 -1.10 -12.23
C TYR A 8 21.96 0.04 -11.41
N LEU A 9 22.77 1.05 -11.08
CA LEU A 9 22.34 2.26 -10.36
C LEU A 9 21.35 3.12 -11.15
N LYS A 10 21.26 2.98 -12.48
CA LYS A 10 20.25 3.68 -13.30
C LYS A 10 18.85 3.12 -13.11
N ASN A 11 18.73 1.85 -12.70
CA ASN A 11 17.45 1.21 -12.44
C ASN A 11 17.08 1.30 -10.95
N THR A 12 16.65 2.48 -10.52
CA THR A 12 16.35 2.80 -9.11
C THR A 12 15.34 1.84 -8.49
N ARG A 13 14.33 1.43 -9.26
CA ARG A 13 13.30 0.49 -8.82
C ARG A 13 13.85 -0.91 -8.55
N LYS A 14 14.75 -1.39 -9.40
CA LYS A 14 15.41 -2.70 -9.21
C LYS A 14 16.31 -2.67 -7.98
N VAL A 15 17.08 -1.60 -7.80
CA VAL A 15 17.92 -1.38 -6.61
C VAL A 15 17.09 -1.44 -5.33
N TYR A 16 15.97 -0.71 -5.29
CA TYR A 16 15.08 -0.69 -4.14
C TYR A 16 14.47 -2.07 -3.85
N ASN A 17 13.97 -2.78 -4.86
CA ASN A 17 13.39 -4.11 -4.67
C ASN A 17 14.42 -5.13 -4.17
N ASP A 18 15.64 -5.11 -4.71
CA ASP A 18 16.72 -6.01 -4.31
C ASP A 18 17.16 -5.73 -2.86
N PHE A 19 17.15 -4.46 -2.44
CA PHE A 19 17.34 -4.07 -1.04
C PHE A 19 16.21 -4.59 -0.15
N CYS A 20 14.94 -4.34 -0.50
CA CYS A 20 13.78 -4.80 0.28
C CYS A 20 13.76 -6.32 0.47
N ASN A 21 14.12 -7.09 -0.58
CA ASN A 21 14.19 -8.56 -0.50
C ASN A 21 15.23 -9.07 0.48
N GLN A 22 16.25 -8.26 0.78
CA GLN A 22 17.35 -8.62 1.67
C GLN A 22 17.20 -7.99 3.06
N ALA A 23 16.39 -6.93 3.19
CA ALA A 23 16.22 -6.09 4.37
C ALA A 23 15.67 -6.85 5.60
N ASP A 24 14.85 -7.88 5.37
CA ASP A 24 14.16 -8.63 6.44
C ASP A 24 15.07 -9.52 7.29
N ASN A 25 16.30 -9.78 6.84
CA ASN A 25 17.27 -10.59 7.59
C ASN A 25 18.58 -9.83 7.78
N TYR A 26 18.94 -9.61 9.05
CA TYR A 26 20.15 -8.87 9.43
C TYR A 26 21.42 -9.34 8.70
N ARG A 27 21.62 -10.65 8.52
CA ARG A 27 22.81 -11.19 7.82
C ARG A 27 22.81 -10.80 6.35
N THR A 28 21.67 -10.95 5.66
CA THR A 28 21.57 -10.60 4.23
C THR A 28 21.63 -9.09 4.02
N SER A 29 21.02 -8.30 4.89
CA SER A 29 21.11 -6.84 4.87
C SER A 29 22.55 -6.36 5.05
N LYS A 30 23.28 -6.97 6.00
CA LYS A 30 24.68 -6.65 6.25
C LYS A 30 25.55 -7.01 5.04
N ASP A 31 25.42 -8.23 4.53
CA ASP A 31 26.17 -8.68 3.36
C ASP A 31 25.86 -7.82 2.12
N PHE A 32 24.61 -7.39 1.95
CA PHE A 32 24.24 -6.47 0.87
C PHE A 32 24.99 -5.14 0.97
N ILE A 33 25.00 -4.52 2.16
CA ILE A 33 25.67 -3.24 2.40
C ILE A 33 27.19 -3.38 2.27
N ASP A 34 27.76 -4.43 2.83
CA ASP A 34 29.22 -4.68 2.81
C ASP A 34 29.74 -4.95 1.38
N ASN A 35 28.87 -5.41 0.47
CA ASN A 35 29.19 -5.60 -0.94
C ASN A 35 29.11 -4.30 -1.78
N ILE A 36 28.64 -3.18 -1.22
CA ILE A 36 28.57 -1.90 -1.92
C ILE A 36 29.94 -1.18 -1.83
N PRO A 37 30.56 -0.71 -2.93
CA PRO A 37 31.78 0.06 -2.92
C PRO A 37 31.47 1.41 -2.31
N ILE A 38 32.39 1.87 -1.47
CA ILE A 38 32.23 3.07 -0.65
C ILE A 38 31.86 4.29 -1.52
N GLU A 39 32.42 4.38 -2.74
CA GLU A 39 32.17 5.46 -3.70
C GLU A 39 30.69 5.57 -4.14
N TYR A 40 29.96 4.44 -4.16
CA TYR A 40 28.57 4.38 -4.58
C TYR A 40 27.57 4.31 -3.42
N LEU A 41 28.05 4.16 -2.18
CA LEU A 41 27.22 3.98 -0.99
C LEU A 41 26.24 5.14 -0.78
N ALA A 42 26.73 6.38 -0.93
CA ALA A 42 25.89 7.58 -0.80
C ALA A 42 24.75 7.58 -1.84
N ARG A 43 25.07 7.23 -3.09
CA ARG A 43 24.11 7.19 -4.20
C ARG A 43 23.08 6.06 -4.03
N TYR A 44 23.50 4.89 -3.57
CA TYR A 44 22.58 3.80 -3.20
C TYR A 44 21.58 4.24 -2.14
N ARG A 45 22.08 4.91 -1.09
CA ARG A 45 21.24 5.41 0.00
C ARG A 45 20.21 6.41 -0.50
N GLU A 46 20.62 7.37 -1.33
CA GLU A 46 19.71 8.35 -1.94
C GLU A 46 18.63 7.68 -2.79
N ILE A 47 19.01 6.70 -3.62
CA ILE A 47 18.06 5.94 -4.45
C ILE A 47 17.04 5.20 -3.58
N ILE A 48 17.51 4.47 -2.56
CA ILE A 48 16.63 3.70 -1.68
C ILE A 48 15.65 4.62 -0.94
N LEU A 49 16.13 5.74 -0.41
CA LEU A 49 15.27 6.71 0.29
C LEU A 49 14.26 7.37 -0.65
N ALA A 50 14.68 7.80 -1.83
CA ALA A 50 13.79 8.43 -2.81
C ALA A 50 12.71 7.47 -3.33
N GLU A 51 13.07 6.22 -3.62
CA GLU A 51 12.12 5.20 -4.08
C GLU A 51 11.19 4.77 -2.94
N HIS A 52 11.67 4.72 -1.68
CA HIS A 52 10.84 4.49 -0.51
C HIS A 52 9.77 5.57 -0.33
N ASP A 53 10.16 6.85 -0.38
CA ASP A 53 9.23 7.98 -0.28
C ASP A 53 8.22 7.98 -1.42
N SER A 54 8.66 7.62 -2.63
CA SER A 54 7.78 7.45 -3.80
C SER A 54 6.78 6.30 -3.59
N CYS A 55 7.23 5.16 -3.06
CA CYS A 55 6.38 4.02 -2.74
C CYS A 55 5.33 4.37 -1.69
N ILE A 56 5.71 5.08 -0.62
CA ILE A 56 4.77 5.54 0.41
C ILE A 56 3.72 6.48 -0.18
N LYS A 57 4.14 7.46 -0.98
CA LYS A 57 3.22 8.41 -1.64
C LYS A 57 2.27 7.69 -2.60
N ASN A 58 2.77 6.71 -3.34
CA ASN A 58 1.96 5.92 -4.25
C ASN A 58 0.95 5.05 -3.49
N ASP A 59 1.36 4.40 -2.41
CA ASP A 59 0.46 3.61 -1.56
C ASP A 59 -0.61 4.48 -0.90
N GLU A 60 -0.25 5.70 -0.48
CA GLU A 60 -1.20 6.70 -0.01
C GLU A 60 -2.18 7.12 -1.11
N ALA A 61 -1.72 7.37 -2.33
CA ALA A 61 -2.57 7.73 -3.45
C ALA A 61 -3.55 6.60 -3.80
N VAL A 62 -3.09 5.35 -3.86
CA VAL A 62 -3.92 4.16 -4.10
C VAL A 62 -4.95 4.00 -2.99
N ARG A 63 -4.54 4.13 -1.73
CA ARG A 63 -5.45 4.07 -0.58
C ARG A 63 -6.52 5.16 -0.65
N ASN A 64 -6.14 6.40 -0.94
CA ASN A 64 -7.08 7.51 -1.07
C ASN A 64 -8.07 7.29 -2.22
N PHE A 65 -7.60 6.76 -3.34
CA PHE A 65 -8.46 6.35 -4.46
C PHE A 65 -9.46 5.27 -4.03
N VAL A 66 -9.00 4.15 -3.47
CA VAL A 66 -9.89 3.06 -3.03
C VAL A 66 -10.88 3.54 -1.97
N THR A 67 -10.42 4.36 -1.02
CA THR A 67 -11.29 4.96 0.01
C THR A 67 -12.36 5.86 -0.61
N SER A 68 -12.01 6.69 -1.60
CA SER A 68 -12.98 7.54 -2.31
C SER A 68 -14.02 6.72 -3.08
N VAL A 69 -13.60 5.61 -3.71
CA VAL A 69 -14.51 4.71 -4.43
C VAL A 69 -15.47 4.03 -3.45
N LEU A 70 -14.96 3.51 -2.34
CA LEU A 70 -15.79 2.90 -1.29
C LEU A 70 -16.77 3.90 -0.67
N LEU A 71 -16.35 5.13 -0.39
CA LEU A 71 -17.23 6.20 0.10
C LEU A 71 -18.34 6.52 -0.91
N SER A 72 -18.01 6.64 -2.19
CA SER A 72 -19.01 6.92 -3.23
C SER A 72 -20.03 5.77 -3.40
N ALA A 73 -19.56 4.53 -3.35
CA ALA A 73 -20.41 3.34 -3.36
C ALA A 73 -21.31 3.28 -2.11
N PHE A 74 -20.76 3.64 -0.94
CA PHE A 74 -21.51 3.70 0.31
C PHE A 74 -22.62 4.76 0.28
N VAL A 75 -22.31 5.97 -0.19
CA VAL A 75 -23.31 7.04 -0.35
C VAL A 75 -24.41 6.61 -1.31
N SER A 76 -24.07 6.01 -2.44
CA SER A 76 -25.04 5.48 -3.42
C SER A 76 -25.95 4.41 -2.80
N ALA A 77 -25.37 3.45 -2.06
CA ALA A 77 -26.13 2.41 -1.37
C ALA A 77 -27.06 2.99 -0.29
N MET A 78 -26.62 3.99 0.47
CA MET A 78 -27.46 4.69 1.45
C MET A 78 -28.64 5.42 0.81
N VAL A 79 -28.40 6.14 -0.31
CA VAL A 79 -29.48 6.82 -1.05
C VAL A 79 -30.49 5.81 -1.59
N SER A 80 -30.02 4.70 -2.18
CA SER A 80 -30.89 3.63 -2.66
C SER A 80 -31.69 2.96 -1.53
N ALA A 81 -31.06 2.79 -0.37
CA ALA A 81 -31.70 2.28 0.84
C ALA A 81 -32.80 3.20 1.36
N MET A 82 -32.55 4.51 1.44
CA MET A 82 -33.56 5.49 1.88
C MET A 82 -34.78 5.48 0.97
N ILE A 83 -34.60 5.41 -0.35
CA ILE A 83 -35.70 5.34 -1.32
C ILE A 83 -36.46 4.01 -1.21
N SER A 84 -35.76 2.90 -0.97
CA SER A 84 -36.36 1.55 -0.91
C SER A 84 -37.03 1.23 0.43
N LEU A 85 -36.64 1.92 1.52
CA LEU A 85 -37.19 1.70 2.87
C LEU A 85 -38.66 2.08 2.96
N GLU A 86 -39.14 2.99 2.12
CA GLU A 86 -40.56 3.36 2.02
C GLU A 86 -41.44 2.20 1.48
N ILE A 87 -40.84 1.18 0.84
CA ILE A 87 -41.59 0.22 0.02
C ILE A 87 -41.62 -1.19 0.63
N GLN A 88 -40.53 -1.72 1.23
CA GLN A 88 -40.51 -3.07 1.85
C GLN A 88 -39.46 -3.23 2.97
N THR A 89 -39.90 -3.19 4.23
CA THR A 89 -39.05 -3.07 5.44
C THR A 89 -38.24 -4.31 5.85
N TYR A 90 -38.50 -5.53 5.34
CA TYR A 90 -37.78 -6.74 5.80
C TYR A 90 -36.86 -7.38 4.73
N LYS A 91 -37.22 -7.31 3.45
CA LYS A 91 -36.42 -7.92 2.36
C LYS A 91 -35.14 -7.14 2.05
N PHE A 92 -35.13 -5.85 2.36
CA PHE A 92 -34.00 -4.96 2.06
C PHE A 92 -33.01 -4.82 3.22
N VAL A 93 -33.49 -4.91 4.47
CA VAL A 93 -32.67 -4.64 5.66
C VAL A 93 -31.54 -5.66 5.84
N ILE A 94 -31.81 -6.95 5.64
CA ILE A 94 -30.80 -8.01 5.79
C ILE A 94 -29.64 -7.85 4.77
N PRO A 95 -29.89 -7.76 3.45
CA PRO A 95 -28.80 -7.55 2.48
C PRO A 95 -28.09 -6.20 2.66
N PHE A 96 -28.79 -5.17 3.11
CA PHE A 96 -28.17 -3.88 3.44
C PHE A 96 -27.18 -3.99 4.60
N ILE A 97 -27.57 -4.62 5.72
CA ILE A 97 -26.68 -4.84 6.87
C ILE A 97 -25.46 -5.68 6.48
N ILE A 98 -25.64 -6.73 5.68
CA ILE A 98 -24.53 -7.55 5.19
C ILE A 98 -23.57 -6.72 4.33
N GLY A 99 -24.09 -5.89 3.42
CA GLY A 99 -23.29 -4.97 2.61
C GLY A 99 -22.50 -3.97 3.47
N MET A 100 -23.11 -3.42 4.51
CA MET A 100 -22.47 -2.51 5.46
C MET A 100 -21.31 -3.17 6.20
N ILE A 101 -21.50 -4.39 6.69
CA ILE A 101 -20.44 -5.15 7.36
C ILE A 101 -19.26 -5.36 6.40
N TRP A 102 -19.52 -5.73 5.13
CA TRP A 102 -18.46 -5.91 4.14
C TRP A 102 -17.68 -4.63 3.82
N ILE A 103 -18.36 -3.49 3.71
CA ILE A 103 -17.69 -2.19 3.49
C ILE A 103 -16.74 -1.88 4.65
N VAL A 104 -17.19 -2.08 5.89
CA VAL A 104 -16.35 -1.87 7.09
C VAL A 104 -15.17 -2.83 7.12
N VAL A 105 -15.36 -4.12 6.80
CA VAL A 105 -14.27 -5.11 6.73
C VAL A 105 -13.23 -4.72 5.67
N VAL A 106 -13.65 -4.34 4.47
CA VAL A 106 -12.74 -3.90 3.40
C VAL A 106 -12.00 -2.63 3.81
N PHE A 107 -12.69 -1.66 4.42
CA PHE A 107 -12.06 -0.45 4.94
C PHE A 107 -10.99 -0.76 6.00
N LEU A 108 -11.27 -1.68 6.92
CA LEU A 108 -10.31 -2.12 7.93
C LEU A 108 -9.12 -2.84 7.29
N MET A 109 -9.33 -3.72 6.30
CA MET A 109 -8.22 -4.40 5.60
C MET A 109 -7.28 -3.41 4.90
N ILE A 110 -7.84 -2.37 4.27
CA ILE A 110 -7.06 -1.33 3.58
C ILE A 110 -6.24 -0.49 4.58
N ASN A 111 -6.80 -0.22 5.76
CA ASN A 111 -6.18 0.65 6.76
C ASN A 111 -5.43 -0.13 7.87
N TRP A 112 -5.43 -1.47 7.84
CA TRP A 112 -4.90 -2.34 8.90
C TRP A 112 -3.42 -2.05 9.21
N ASN A 113 -2.60 -1.91 8.16
CA ASN A 113 -1.17 -1.60 8.28
C ASN A 113 -0.88 -0.18 8.82
N TYR A 114 -1.88 0.71 8.82
CA TYR A 114 -1.77 2.07 9.36
C TYR A 114 -2.28 2.15 10.80
N ILE A 115 -3.35 1.43 11.13
CA ILE A 115 -3.90 1.32 12.49
C ILE A 115 -2.91 0.63 13.43
N GLY A 116 -2.19 -0.40 12.95
CA GLY A 116 -1.18 -1.10 13.76
C GLY A 116 0.16 -0.36 13.95
N LYS A 117 0.33 0.83 13.35
CA LYS A 117 1.53 1.67 13.50
C LYS A 117 1.37 2.79 14.56
N TYR A 118 0.21 2.90 15.21
CA TYR A 118 -0.05 3.80 16.34
C TYR A 118 -0.24 3.02 17.64
#